data_AF-A0A137R125-F1
#
_entry.id   AF-A0A137R125-F1
#
_cell.length_a   1.000
_cell.length_b   1.000
_cell.length_c   1.000
_cell.angle_alpha   90.00
_cell.angle_beta   90.00
_cell.angle_gamma   90.00
#
_symmetry.space_group_name_H-M   'P 1'
#
loop_
_entity.id
_entity.type
_entity.pdbx_description
1 polymer ?
#
loop_
_entity_poly.entity_id
_entity_poly.type
_entity_poly.pdbx_seq_one_letter_code
_entity_poly.pdbx_strand_id
1 'polypeptide(L)'
;MLTLTVRSALFTLAASAVAANDAQSASLKVTGPESVSSIENLKVTTTITNTGDEALKLLHDPLSPLSQFQDDSFKIIGGAKNATPSFKAIMTKFIPSIAFAQKACTALALVESVNVEHDLSKAYDFTKAGEGPIPLRLTTS
;
A
#
# COMPACT_ATOMS: atom_id res chain seq x y z
N MET A 1 47.10 56.34 25.41
CA MET A 1 45.81 56.20 24.69
C MET A 1 45.86 54.88 23.94
N LEU A 2 45.01 53.93 24.30
CA LEU A 2 45.03 52.57 23.77
C LEU A 2 43.68 52.33 23.09
N THR A 3 43.69 52.35 21.76
CA THR A 3 42.49 52.29 20.92
C THR A 3 41.99 50.85 20.88
N LEU A 4 40.83 50.56 21.47
CA LEU A 4 40.19 49.24 21.36
C LEU A 4 39.33 49.18 20.09
N THR A 5 39.72 48.32 19.16
CA THR A 5 38.93 47.98 17.97
C THR A 5 37.80 47.03 18.36
N VAL A 6 36.55 47.48 18.25
CA VAL A 6 35.36 46.63 18.45
C VAL A 6 35.15 45.79 17.18
N ARG A 7 35.38 44.48 17.24
CA ARG A 7 34.94 43.53 16.22
C ARG A 7 33.50 43.12 16.54
N SER A 8 32.52 43.73 15.88
CA SER A 8 31.13 43.26 15.91
C SER A 8 31.00 41.95 15.16
N ALA A 9 30.77 40.85 15.86
CA ALA A 9 30.32 39.59 15.26
C ALA A 9 28.79 39.62 15.17
N LEU A 10 28.26 39.72 13.94
CA LEU A 10 26.84 39.53 13.65
C LEU A 10 26.51 38.04 13.78
N PHE A 11 25.74 37.66 14.80
CA PHE A 11 25.15 36.34 14.90
C PHE A 11 23.86 36.30 14.08
N THR A 12 23.90 35.64 12.92
CA THR A 12 22.72 35.40 12.09
C THR A 12 22.02 34.13 12.57
N LEU A 13 20.94 34.27 13.35
CA LEU A 13 20.08 33.14 13.71
C LEU A 13 19.06 32.94 12.58
N ALA A 14 19.32 32.00 11.67
CA ALA A 14 18.32 31.55 10.70
C ALA A 14 17.54 30.39 11.31
N ALA A 15 16.29 30.62 11.69
CA ALA A 15 15.37 29.60 12.16
C ALA A 15 14.99 28.68 10.99
N SER A 16 15.37 27.40 11.07
CA SER A 16 14.91 26.37 10.13
C SER A 16 13.46 26.03 10.47
N ALA A 17 12.50 26.59 9.73
CA ALA A 17 11.13 26.11 9.76
C ALA A 17 11.09 24.74 9.08
N VAL A 18 10.96 23.66 9.85
CA VAL A 18 10.63 22.34 9.31
C VAL A 18 9.16 22.41 8.91
N ALA A 19 8.89 22.58 7.61
CA ALA A 19 7.56 22.33 7.10
C ALA A 19 7.26 20.85 7.36
N ALA A 20 6.30 20.57 8.25
CA ALA A 20 5.72 19.24 8.34
C ALA A 20 5.05 18.96 7.00
N ASN A 21 5.76 18.26 6.12
CA ASN A 21 5.12 17.66 4.97
C ASN A 21 4.09 16.68 5.55
N ASP A 22 2.85 16.79 5.07
CA ASP A 22 1.84 15.74 5.16
C ASP A 22 2.34 14.56 4.32
N ALA A 23 3.42 13.94 4.79
CA ALA A 23 4.05 12.80 4.17
C ALA A 23 3.09 11.64 4.42
N GLN A 24 2.63 11.04 3.33
CA GLN A 24 1.81 9.84 3.40
C GLN A 24 2.43 8.85 4.41
N SER A 25 1.74 8.65 5.52
CA SER A 25 2.30 7.94 6.69
C SER A 25 2.41 6.44 6.46
N ALA A 26 1.90 5.94 5.34
CA ALA A 26 2.05 4.56 4.91
C ALA A 26 2.47 4.47 3.44
N SER A 27 3.35 3.52 3.13
CA SER A 27 3.66 3.11 1.76
C SER A 27 3.10 1.72 1.45
N LEU A 28 2.81 1.48 0.18
CA LEU A 28 2.23 0.24 -0.32
C LEU A 28 3.08 -0.30 -1.48
N LYS A 29 3.51 -1.54 -1.36
CA LYS A 29 4.24 -2.27 -2.40
C LYS A 29 3.48 -3.54 -2.77
N VAL A 30 3.42 -3.83 -4.07
CA VAL A 30 2.85 -5.10 -4.57
C VAL A 30 3.97 -5.87 -5.28
N THR A 31 4.16 -7.12 -4.89
CA THR A 31 5.12 -8.02 -5.54
C THR A 31 4.43 -9.30 -5.96
N GLY A 32 4.70 -9.75 -7.17
CA GLY A 32 4.24 -11.04 -7.68
C GLY A 32 5.41 -11.89 -8.17
N PRO A 33 5.15 -13.15 -8.55
CA PRO A 33 6.13 -14.01 -9.20
C PRO A 33 6.60 -13.41 -10.53
N GLU A 34 7.89 -13.58 -10.84
CA GLU A 34 8.45 -13.12 -12.12
C GLU A 34 7.85 -13.86 -13.32
N SER A 35 7.53 -15.14 -13.13
CA SER A 35 6.81 -15.98 -14.10
C SER A 35 6.02 -17.07 -13.39
N VAL A 36 4.90 -17.48 -13.99
CA VAL A 36 4.09 -18.61 -13.52
C VAL A 36 3.74 -19.50 -14.71
N SER A 37 3.81 -20.81 -14.52
CA SER A 37 3.40 -21.81 -15.52
C SER A 37 1.92 -22.20 -15.44
N SER A 38 1.26 -21.83 -14.33
CA SER A 38 -0.17 -22.04 -14.10
C SER A 38 -0.75 -20.85 -13.36
N ILE A 39 -1.99 -20.50 -13.71
CA ILE A 39 -2.69 -19.37 -13.08
C ILE A 39 -2.94 -19.61 -11.59
N GLU A 40 -3.04 -20.87 -11.15
CA GLU A 40 -3.20 -21.24 -9.73
C GLU A 40 -2.02 -20.79 -8.86
N ASN A 41 -0.87 -20.54 -9.48
CA ASN A 41 0.33 -20.03 -8.81
C ASN A 41 0.46 -18.50 -8.88
N LEU A 42 -0.53 -17.80 -9.46
CA LEU A 42 -0.53 -16.34 -9.53
C LEU A 42 -0.95 -15.74 -8.18
N LYS A 43 0.02 -15.70 -7.27
CA LYS A 43 -0.10 -15.13 -5.94
C LYS A 43 0.69 -13.84 -5.86
N VAL A 44 0.12 -12.81 -5.26
CA VAL A 44 0.82 -11.54 -5.02
C VAL A 44 0.88 -11.23 -3.54
N THR A 45 1.95 -10.57 -3.13
CA THR A 45 2.10 -10.06 -1.78
C THR A 45 1.98 -8.55 -1.80
N THR A 46 1.10 -8.02 -0.95
CA THR A 46 1.03 -6.59 -0.65
C THR A 46 1.75 -6.32 0.66
N THR A 47 2.72 -5.42 0.63
CA THR A 47 3.46 -4.95 1.79
C THR A 47 3.00 -3.54 2.10
N ILE A 48 2.45 -3.33 3.29
CA ILE A 48 2.15 -2.01 3.82
C ILE A 48 3.17 -1.67 4.88
N THR A 49 3.83 -0.53 4.76
CA THR A 49 4.86 -0.07 5.71
C THR A 49 4.46 1.26 6.29
N ASN A 50 4.51 1.40 7.61
CA ASN A 50 4.39 2.70 8.27
C ASN A 50 5.67 3.52 8.03
N THR A 51 5.54 4.59 7.27
CA THR A 51 6.62 5.55 6.95
C THR A 51 6.50 6.85 7.73
N GLY A 52 5.49 6.97 8.59
CA GLY A 52 5.28 8.10 9.48
C GLY A 52 6.12 8.03 10.77
N ASP A 53 5.92 9.05 11.59
CA ASP A 53 6.53 9.23 12.91
C ASP A 53 5.59 8.82 14.06
N GLU A 54 4.36 8.40 13.74
CA GLU A 54 3.38 7.89 14.70
C GLU A 54 3.00 6.44 14.40
N ALA A 55 2.51 5.73 15.42
CA ALA A 55 1.96 4.40 15.23
C ALA A 55 0.64 4.47 14.45
N LEU A 56 0.48 3.61 13.45
CA LEU A 56 -0.73 3.54 12.64
C LEU A 56 -1.65 2.42 13.12
N LYS A 57 -2.96 2.66 12.99
CA LYS A 57 -3.98 1.64 13.17
C LYS A 57 -4.79 1.51 11.89
N LEU A 58 -4.60 0.40 11.19
CA LEU A 58 -5.19 0.16 9.88
C LEU A 58 -6.40 -0.76 10.01
N LEU A 59 -7.55 -0.33 9.48
CA LEU A 59 -8.78 -1.11 9.49
C LEU A 59 -8.72 -2.22 8.43
N HIS A 60 -9.22 -3.40 8.76
CA HIS A 60 -9.40 -4.50 7.81
C HIS A 60 -10.63 -4.26 6.92
N ASP A 61 -10.51 -3.30 6.01
CA ASP A 61 -11.49 -3.13 4.94
C ASP A 61 -11.30 -4.24 3.89
N PRO A 62 -12.35 -4.96 3.47
CA PRO A 62 -12.26 -6.02 2.48
C PRO A 62 -11.70 -5.60 1.12
N LEU A 63 -11.84 -4.32 0.74
CA LEU A 63 -11.27 -3.74 -0.48
C LEU A 63 -9.84 -3.22 -0.28
N SER A 64 -9.32 -3.25 0.95
CA SER A 64 -7.96 -2.81 1.23
C SER A 64 -6.92 -3.89 0.93
N PRO A 65 -5.64 -3.53 0.74
CA PRO A 65 -4.55 -4.49 0.59
C PRO A 65 -4.29 -5.33 1.84
N LEU A 66 -4.89 -4.99 3.00
CA LEU A 66 -4.82 -5.79 4.23
C LEU A 66 -5.82 -6.94 4.25
N SER A 67 -6.80 -6.91 3.35
CA SER A 67 -7.84 -7.92 3.29
C SER A 67 -7.30 -9.26 2.82
N GLN A 68 -7.75 -10.35 3.44
CA GLN A 68 -7.60 -11.70 2.89
C GLN A 68 -8.85 -12.15 2.13
N PHE A 69 -9.89 -11.30 2.07
CA PHE A 69 -11.09 -11.58 1.31
C PHE A 69 -10.81 -11.47 -0.19
N GLN A 70 -11.50 -12.32 -0.95
CA GLN A 70 -11.39 -12.37 -2.41
C GLN A 70 -12.31 -11.30 -3.03
N ASP A 71 -12.04 -10.04 -2.74
CA ASP A 71 -12.77 -8.89 -3.29
C ASP A 71 -12.05 -8.32 -4.54
N ASP A 72 -12.72 -7.42 -5.27
CA ASP A 72 -12.20 -6.84 -6.52
C ASP A 72 -11.19 -5.70 -6.28
N SER A 73 -10.12 -6.03 -5.54
CA SER A 73 -9.12 -5.06 -5.07
C SER A 73 -7.99 -4.83 -6.07
N PHE A 74 -7.89 -5.62 -7.15
CA PHE A 74 -6.81 -5.56 -8.12
C PHE A 74 -7.30 -5.22 -9.52
N LYS A 75 -6.77 -4.14 -10.09
CA LYS A 75 -6.86 -3.89 -11.53
C LYS A 75 -5.77 -4.66 -12.25
N ILE A 76 -6.20 -5.70 -12.95
CA ILE A 76 -5.34 -6.60 -13.70
C ILE A 76 -5.47 -6.31 -15.19
N ILE A 77 -4.35 -6.14 -15.88
CA ILE A 77 -4.31 -6.02 -17.33
C ILE A 77 -3.42 -7.17 -17.81
N GLY A 78 -3.96 -8.09 -18.62
CA GLY A 78 -3.28 -9.34 -18.95
C GLY A 78 -3.11 -9.63 -20.44
N GLY A 79 -2.00 -10.30 -20.74
CA GLY A 79 -1.75 -11.04 -21.99
C GLY A 79 -1.62 -10.21 -23.25
N ALA A 80 -1.45 -10.90 -24.38
CA ALA A 80 -1.17 -10.31 -25.71
C ALA A 80 -2.23 -9.31 -26.21
N LYS A 81 -3.39 -9.20 -25.54
CA LYS A 81 -4.51 -8.33 -25.92
C LYS A 81 -4.85 -7.25 -24.89
N ASN A 82 -4.06 -7.10 -23.82
CA ASN A 82 -4.40 -6.24 -22.68
C ASN A 82 -5.81 -6.54 -22.11
N ALA A 83 -6.20 -7.81 -22.14
CA ALA A 83 -7.51 -8.24 -21.67
C ALA A 83 -7.54 -8.19 -20.14
N THR A 84 -8.60 -7.61 -19.60
CA THR A 84 -8.83 -7.57 -18.15
C THR A 84 -9.59 -8.84 -17.74
N PRO A 85 -9.02 -9.67 -16.84
CA PRO A 85 -9.71 -10.83 -16.33
C PRO A 85 -10.97 -10.41 -15.57
N SER A 86 -12.02 -11.23 -15.63
CA SER A 86 -13.29 -10.91 -14.99
C SER A 86 -13.26 -11.33 -13.52
N PHE A 87 -13.72 -10.48 -12.62
CA PHE A 87 -13.92 -10.86 -11.22
C PHE A 87 -15.01 -11.93 -11.10
N LYS A 88 -14.78 -12.96 -10.30
CA LYS A 88 -15.70 -14.12 -10.14
C LYS A 88 -16.01 -14.50 -8.69
N ALA A 89 -15.39 -13.84 -7.72
CA ALA A 89 -15.59 -14.15 -6.32
C ALA A 89 -16.83 -13.43 -5.74
N ILE A 90 -17.15 -13.77 -4.49
CA ILE A 90 -18.29 -13.20 -3.77
C ILE A 90 -17.81 -11.93 -3.06
N MET A 91 -18.52 -10.82 -3.26
CA MET A 91 -18.20 -9.58 -2.57
C MET A 91 -18.62 -9.62 -1.10
N THR A 92 -17.74 -9.15 -0.21
CA THR A 92 -18.01 -9.11 1.23
C THR A 92 -18.79 -7.85 1.60
N LYS A 93 -19.93 -7.99 2.30
CA LYS A 93 -20.63 -6.83 2.87
C LYS A 93 -19.83 -6.26 4.04
N PHE A 94 -19.34 -5.04 3.89
CA PHE A 94 -18.55 -4.34 4.90
C PHE A 94 -19.29 -3.15 5.52
N ILE A 95 -19.17 -2.99 6.84
CA ILE A 95 -19.67 -1.81 7.57
C ILE A 95 -18.53 -1.31 8.48
N PRO A 96 -17.87 -0.19 8.14
CA PRO A 96 -16.66 0.26 8.85
C PRO A 96 -16.86 0.46 10.36
N SER A 97 -17.99 1.01 10.77
CA SER A 97 -18.30 1.27 12.19
C SER A 97 -18.38 -0.01 13.01
N ILE A 98 -18.95 -1.08 12.43
CA ILE A 98 -19.04 -2.40 13.05
C ILE A 98 -17.66 -3.05 13.12
N ALA A 99 -16.88 -2.99 12.04
CA ALA A 99 -15.53 -3.55 11.99
C ALA A 99 -14.60 -2.88 13.01
N PHE A 100 -14.68 -1.55 13.14
CA PHE A 100 -13.93 -0.81 14.14
C PHE A 100 -14.37 -1.17 15.58
N ALA A 101 -15.67 -1.28 15.84
CA ALA A 101 -16.19 -1.71 17.14
C ALA A 101 -15.72 -3.14 17.50
N GLN A 102 -15.58 -4.02 16.51
CA GLN A 102 -15.03 -5.36 16.66
C GLN A 102 -13.49 -5.41 16.72
N LYS A 103 -12.82 -4.26 16.67
CA LYS A 103 -11.34 -4.15 16.70
C LYS A 103 -10.66 -4.91 15.56
N ALA A 104 -11.28 -5.00 14.39
CA ALA A 104 -10.71 -5.59 13.17
C ALA A 104 -9.66 -4.65 12.56
N CYS A 105 -8.57 -4.41 13.28
CA CYS A 105 -7.49 -3.52 12.87
C CYS A 105 -6.12 -4.14 13.13
N THR A 106 -5.16 -3.82 12.27
CA THR A 106 -3.74 -4.07 12.51
C THR A 106 -3.10 -2.79 13.03
N ALA A 107 -2.34 -2.88 14.12
CA ALA A 107 -1.46 -1.80 14.55
C ALA A 107 -0.09 -1.98 13.88
N LEU A 108 0.48 -0.90 13.36
CA LEU A 108 1.84 -0.84 12.86
C LEU A 108 2.61 0.21 13.64
N ALA A 109 3.67 -0.22 14.32
CA ALA A 109 4.67 0.67 14.90
C ALA A 109 5.44 1.41 13.79
N LEU A 110 6.34 2.31 14.19
CA LEU A 110 7.15 3.09 13.26
C LEU A 110 8.04 2.17 12.44
N VAL A 111 8.10 2.39 11.12
CA VAL A 111 8.90 1.61 10.17
C VAL A 111 8.49 0.13 10.12
N GLU A 112 7.40 -0.25 10.79
CA GLU A 112 6.88 -1.62 10.75
C GLU A 112 6.15 -1.87 9.43
N SER A 113 6.28 -3.10 8.94
CA SER A 113 5.60 -3.57 7.73
C SER A 113 4.73 -4.78 8.04
N VAL A 114 3.60 -4.87 7.34
CA VAL A 114 2.76 -6.06 7.27
C VAL A 114 2.68 -6.56 5.83
N ASN A 115 2.76 -7.88 5.67
CA ASN A 115 2.66 -8.56 4.38
C ASN A 115 1.37 -9.37 4.34
N VAL A 116 0.65 -9.28 3.22
CA VAL A 116 -0.55 -10.08 2.97
C VAL A 116 -0.44 -10.72 1.59
N GLU A 117 -0.55 -12.06 1.55
CA GLU A 117 -0.60 -12.83 0.31
C GLU A 117 -2.04 -12.87 -0.22
N HIS A 118 -2.18 -12.64 -1.52
CA HIS A 118 -3.43 -12.66 -2.27
C HIS A 118 -3.33 -13.66 -3.41
N ASP A 119 -4.28 -14.60 -3.46
CA ASP A 119 -4.38 -15.60 -4.52
C ASP A 119 -5.35 -15.10 -5.60
N LEU A 120 -4.80 -14.54 -6.68
CA LEU A 120 -5.60 -13.91 -7.73
C LEU A 120 -6.40 -14.94 -8.55
N SER A 121 -5.99 -16.21 -8.54
CA SER A 121 -6.67 -17.28 -9.26
C SER A 121 -8.07 -17.59 -8.70
N LYS A 122 -8.29 -17.27 -7.42
CA LYS A 122 -9.57 -17.44 -6.73
C LYS A 122 -10.54 -16.30 -7.00
N ALA A 123 -10.02 -15.08 -7.09
CA ALA A 123 -10.81 -13.86 -7.29
C ALA A 123 -11.13 -13.58 -8.77
N TYR A 124 -10.26 -13.96 -9.71
CA TYR A 124 -10.35 -13.56 -11.11
C TYR A 124 -10.36 -14.74 -12.09
N ASP A 125 -11.01 -14.55 -13.25
CA ASP A 125 -11.03 -15.46 -14.38
C ASP A 125 -10.11 -14.94 -15.51
N PHE A 126 -9.02 -15.67 -15.75
CA PHE A 126 -8.00 -15.36 -16.74
C PHE A 126 -8.16 -16.10 -18.08
N THR A 127 -9.24 -16.87 -18.27
CA THR A 127 -9.48 -17.66 -19.49
C THR A 127 -9.42 -16.82 -20.78
N LYS A 128 -9.77 -15.53 -20.70
CA LYS A 128 -9.73 -14.59 -21.83
C LYS A 128 -8.45 -13.75 -21.93
N ALA A 129 -7.59 -13.78 -20.91
CA ALA A 129 -6.39 -12.96 -20.87
C ALA A 129 -5.33 -13.46 -21.86
N GLY A 130 -5.24 -14.78 -22.06
CA GLY A 130 -4.20 -15.42 -22.86
C GLY A 130 -2.81 -15.32 -22.21
N GLU A 131 -1.81 -15.91 -22.85
CA GLU A 131 -0.43 -15.85 -22.38
C GLU A 131 0.19 -14.47 -22.62
N GLY A 132 1.08 -14.04 -21.72
CA GLY A 132 1.83 -12.79 -21.84
C GLY A 132 2.04 -12.08 -20.50
N PRO A 133 2.71 -10.92 -20.51
CA PRO A 133 2.93 -10.13 -19.31
C PRO A 133 1.60 -9.67 -18.69
N ILE A 134 1.56 -9.65 -17.35
CA ILE A 134 0.37 -9.26 -16.58
C ILE A 134 0.73 -8.10 -15.65
N PRO A 135 0.67 -6.84 -16.11
CA PRO A 135 0.74 -5.69 -15.21
C PRO A 135 -0.41 -5.69 -14.18
N LEU A 136 -0.04 -5.50 -12.91
CA LEU A 136 -0.96 -5.49 -11.76
C LEU A 136 -0.94 -4.13 -11.06
N ARG A 137 -2.11 -3.62 -10.71
CA ARG A 137 -2.28 -2.42 -9.89
C ARG A 137 -3.35 -2.68 -8.83
N LEU A 138 -3.16 -2.15 -7.63
CA LEU A 138 -4.24 -2.12 -6.63
C LEU A 138 -5.24 -1.03 -7.00
N THR A 139 -6.52 -1.34 -6.83
CA THR A 139 -7.60 -0.38 -6.92
C THR A 139 -7.88 0.10 -5.51
N THR A 140 -7.41 1.31 -5.17
CA THR A 140 -7.78 1.94 -3.90
C THR A 140 -9.04 2.77 -4.12
N SER A 141 -10.09 2.53 -3.32
CA SER A 141 -11.32 3.33 -3.28
C SER A 141 -11.11 4.69 -2.63
#